data_AF-A0AAW2D4J7-F1
#
_entry.id   AF-A0AAW2D4J7-F1
#
_cell.length_a   1.000
_cell.length_b   1.000
_cell.length_c   1.000
_cell.angle_alpha   90.00
_cell.angle_beta   90.00
_cell.angle_gamma   90.00
#
_symmetry.space_group_name_H-M   'P 1'
#
loop_
_entity.id
_entity.type
_entity.pdbx_description
1 polymer ?
#
loop_
_entity_poly.entity_id
_entity_poly.type
_entity_poly.pdbx_seq_one_letter_code
_entity_poly.pdbx_strand_id
1 'polypeptide(L)'
;MEVLPEEWHFLLKHLKKNIKYYRHILIQEGFARVEDIMNKGDPSVVLYHKFIITGFVSCRDWEQHPSLLKILTSLKSFTGSDLHYSYYDYMDAFEKVLFYQNKKFDHSWFLMFDKNFSSIIPTWFLKWWEMFGSVPQIFLEPLQDTLRYFSLRYQVTHHGGQFPAIMHMTVMYRIHWISMWNYDIKGNLLNREFLVKWWDSLKIDTIIRQIHEDLPPPVQRTIAPAIRSQSNLDSVQIAGKSSKELKDLAQQLLLQSEELQSQEKGSPASSEASANFDPNDPLFQDSQDPNDAYRLDNE
;
A
#
# COMPACT_ATOMS: atom_id res chain seq x y z
N MET A 1 23.08 25.54 11.94
CA MET A 1 22.97 24.14 11.47
C MET A 1 22.16 23.42 12.52
N GLU A 2 20.87 23.18 12.29
CA GLU A 2 20.06 22.40 13.23
C GLU A 2 20.56 20.95 13.15
N VAL A 3 21.20 20.50 14.23
CA VAL A 3 21.66 19.12 14.34
C VAL A 3 20.44 18.27 14.65
N LEU A 4 20.13 17.31 13.77
CA LEU A 4 19.05 16.37 14.01
C LEU A 4 19.34 15.61 15.32
N PRO A 5 18.37 15.53 16.25
CA PRO A 5 18.64 14.88 17.52
C PRO A 5 18.98 13.41 17.34
N GLU A 6 19.84 12.92 18.24
CA GLU A 6 20.20 11.51 18.31
C GLU A 6 18.95 10.65 18.49
N GLU A 7 18.99 9.43 17.94
CA GLU A 7 17.92 8.44 17.95
C GLU A 7 16.73 8.73 17.05
N TRP A 8 16.16 9.93 17.00
CA TRP A 8 14.87 10.13 16.31
C TRP A 8 14.92 10.91 14.99
N HIS A 9 15.98 11.66 14.72
CA HIS A 9 16.29 12.11 13.35
C HIS A 9 15.19 12.87 12.60
N PHE A 10 14.36 13.63 13.32
CA PHE A 10 13.42 14.60 12.77
C PHE A 10 13.42 15.87 13.61
N LEU A 11 13.09 16.99 12.97
CA LEU A 11 12.96 18.29 13.64
C LEU A 11 11.67 18.33 14.46
N LEU A 12 11.80 18.76 15.71
CA LEU A 12 10.66 18.88 16.61
C LEU A 12 9.85 20.12 16.21
N LYS A 13 8.58 19.93 15.85
CA LYS A 13 7.61 21.05 15.76
C LYS A 13 7.35 21.68 17.15
N HIS A 14 7.50 20.88 18.21
CA HIS A 14 7.33 21.27 19.60
C HIS A 14 8.24 20.43 20.50
N LEU A 15 8.89 21.05 21.49
CA LEU A 15 9.94 20.42 22.33
C LEU A 15 9.52 19.10 22.99
N LYS A 16 8.22 18.95 23.29
CA LYS A 16 7.67 17.77 23.95
C LYS A 16 7.27 16.63 22.98
N LYS A 17 7.23 16.88 21.66
CA LYS A 17 6.79 15.92 20.62
C LYS A 17 7.96 15.10 20.06
N ASN A 18 8.71 14.45 20.94
CA ASN A 18 9.83 13.58 20.56
C ASN A 18 9.36 12.15 20.22
N ILE A 19 10.30 11.25 19.93
CA ILE A 19 9.94 9.86 19.59
C ILE A 19 9.20 9.12 20.71
N LYS A 20 9.47 9.43 21.98
CA LYS A 20 8.75 8.83 23.11
C LYS A 20 7.29 9.28 23.10
N TYR A 21 7.02 10.56 22.85
CA TYR A 21 5.65 11.07 22.68
C TYR A 21 4.89 10.29 21.60
N TYR A 22 5.46 10.14 20.41
CA TYR A 22 4.82 9.42 19.31
C TYR A 22 4.64 7.91 19.60
N ARG A 23 5.65 7.25 20.20
CA ARG A 23 5.54 5.84 20.62
C ARG A 23 4.39 5.65 21.62
N HIS A 24 4.24 6.58 22.55
CA HIS A 24 3.19 6.53 23.56
C HIS A 24 1.78 6.79 23.02
N ILE A 25 1.64 7.56 21.93
CA ILE A 25 0.36 7.69 21.20
C ILE A 25 -0.04 6.33 20.63
N LEU A 26 0.89 5.63 19.95
CA LEU A 26 0.60 4.31 19.38
C LEU A 26 0.21 3.28 20.47
N ILE A 27 0.90 3.31 21.62
CA ILE A 27 0.58 2.45 22.77
C ILE A 27 -0.83 2.74 23.30
N GLN A 28 -1.19 4.01 23.46
CA GLN A 28 -2.48 4.40 24.04
C GLN A 28 -3.65 4.09 23.08
N GLU A 29 -3.48 4.34 21.79
CA GLU A 29 -4.52 4.06 20.79
C GLU A 29 -4.61 2.58 20.42
N GLY A 30 -3.53 1.80 20.60
CA GLY A 30 -3.54 0.34 20.41
C GLY A 30 -3.61 -0.14 18.96
N PHE A 31 -3.51 0.77 17.98
CA PHE A 31 -3.58 0.49 16.54
C PHE A 31 -2.22 0.17 15.89
N ALA A 32 -1.12 0.34 16.63
CA ALA A 32 0.18 -0.20 16.28
C ALA A 32 0.98 -0.56 17.54
N ARG A 33 1.86 -1.55 17.44
CA ARG A 33 2.76 -1.97 18.52
C ARG A 33 4.21 -1.96 18.06
N VAL A 34 5.09 -1.52 18.96
CA VAL A 34 6.54 -1.57 18.76
C VAL A 34 7.16 -2.53 19.77
N GLU A 35 7.75 -3.61 19.27
CA GLU A 35 8.43 -4.62 20.09
C GLU A 35 9.94 -4.55 19.86
N ASP A 36 10.69 -4.53 20.96
CA ASP A 36 12.15 -4.50 20.93
C ASP A 36 12.67 -5.94 20.83
N ILE A 37 13.44 -6.23 19.79
CA ILE A 37 14.06 -7.55 19.62
C ILE A 37 15.49 -7.50 20.10
N MET A 38 15.71 -8.03 21.30
CA MET A 38 16.99 -7.98 21.99
C MET A 38 17.92 -9.10 21.54
N ASN A 39 19.23 -8.84 21.58
CA ASN A 39 20.23 -9.87 21.39
C ASN A 39 20.17 -10.89 22.54
N LYS A 40 20.09 -12.18 22.20
CA LYS A 40 20.03 -13.26 23.19
C LYS A 40 21.31 -13.37 24.03
N GLY A 41 22.47 -13.03 23.46
CA GLY A 41 23.76 -13.05 24.14
C GLY A 41 24.03 -11.80 24.97
N ASP A 42 23.39 -10.68 24.63
CA ASP A 42 23.48 -9.41 25.37
C ASP A 42 22.13 -8.67 25.31
N PRO A 43 21.26 -8.87 26.32
CA PRO A 43 19.95 -8.22 26.36
C PRO A 43 19.98 -6.70 26.49
N SER A 44 21.15 -6.05 26.59
CA SER A 44 21.26 -4.59 26.53
C SER A 44 21.25 -4.06 25.08
N VAL A 45 21.47 -4.94 24.09
CA VAL A 45 21.55 -4.58 22.68
C VAL A 45 20.24 -4.90 21.97
N VAL A 46 19.56 -3.85 21.50
CA VAL A 46 18.44 -3.97 20.55
C VAL A 46 19.00 -4.30 19.18
N LEU A 47 18.60 -5.44 18.59
CA LEU A 47 18.98 -5.82 17.23
C LEU A 47 18.15 -5.08 16.19
N TYR A 48 16.83 -5.12 16.36
CA TYR A 48 15.86 -4.49 15.49
C TYR A 48 14.54 -4.28 16.24
N HIS A 49 13.65 -3.47 15.70
CA HIS A 49 12.29 -3.31 16.23
C HIS A 49 11.29 -3.99 15.31
N LYS A 50 10.24 -4.60 15.88
CA LYS A 50 9.05 -4.95 15.11
C LYS A 50 8.05 -3.81 15.19
N PHE A 51 7.46 -3.44 14.06
CA PHE A 51 6.32 -2.55 14.01
C PHE A 51 5.11 -3.34 13.49
N ILE A 52 4.14 -3.56 14.38
CA ILE A 52 2.97 -4.40 14.11
C ILE A 52 1.75 -3.49 13.99
N ILE A 53 1.18 -3.41 12.79
CA ILE A 53 -0.03 -2.62 12.51
C ILE A 53 -1.25 -3.47 12.84
N THR A 54 -2.00 -3.10 13.87
CA THR A 54 -3.18 -3.86 14.34
C THR A 54 -4.48 -3.30 13.79
N GLY A 55 -4.50 -2.02 13.42
CA GLY A 55 -5.66 -1.37 12.82
C GLY A 55 -5.42 0.10 12.56
N PHE A 56 -6.50 0.84 12.33
CA PHE A 56 -6.49 2.29 12.19
C PHE A 56 -7.73 2.88 12.86
N VAL A 57 -7.59 4.06 13.43
CA VAL A 57 -8.73 4.92 13.76
C VAL A 57 -9.03 5.82 12.57
N SER A 58 -10.29 5.84 12.15
CA SER A 58 -10.72 6.76 11.09
C SER A 58 -10.81 8.19 11.65
N CYS A 59 -10.66 9.19 10.79
CA CYS A 59 -10.88 10.59 11.18
C CYS A 59 -12.29 10.80 11.78
N ARG A 60 -13.29 10.08 11.27
CA ARG A 60 -14.68 10.15 11.74
C ARG A 60 -14.86 9.58 13.15
N ASP A 61 -14.11 8.53 13.46
CA ASP A 61 -14.12 7.89 14.79
C ASP A 61 -13.25 8.66 15.81
N TRP A 62 -12.57 9.73 15.38
CA TRP A 62 -11.79 10.60 16.26
C TRP A 62 -12.66 11.61 17.03
N GLU A 63 -13.53 11.08 17.89
CA GLU A 63 -14.34 11.88 18.84
C GLU A 63 -14.99 13.12 18.20
N GLN A 64 -15.55 12.96 16.98
CA GLN A 64 -16.28 13.96 16.18
C GLN A 64 -15.44 14.99 15.41
N HIS A 65 -14.16 15.25 15.74
CA HIS A 65 -13.33 16.19 14.98
C HIS A 65 -11.81 15.90 15.07
N PRO A 66 -11.05 15.87 13.97
CA PRO A 66 -9.62 15.48 13.96
C PRO A 66 -8.70 16.36 14.81
N SER A 67 -9.09 17.62 15.04
CA SER A 67 -8.32 18.55 15.87
C SER A 67 -8.61 18.42 17.37
N LEU A 68 -9.57 17.59 17.77
CA LEU A 68 -9.85 17.36 19.17
C LEU A 68 -8.65 16.69 19.85
N LEU A 69 -8.30 17.24 21.01
CA LEU A 69 -7.12 16.86 21.77
C LEU A 69 -7.46 15.80 22.80
N LYS A 70 -6.86 14.61 22.66
CA LYS A 70 -6.87 13.56 23.68
C LYS A 70 -5.71 13.76 24.65
N ILE A 71 -5.91 13.37 25.91
CA ILE A 71 -4.85 13.39 26.93
C ILE A 71 -3.99 12.14 26.78
N LEU A 72 -2.67 12.30 26.65
CA LEU A 72 -1.70 11.21 26.60
C LEU A 72 -1.39 10.70 28.01
N THR A 73 -2.31 9.94 28.59
CA THR A 73 -2.20 9.37 29.93
C THR A 73 -1.02 8.42 30.08
N SER A 74 -0.64 7.70 29.03
CA SER A 74 0.46 6.73 29.05
C SER A 74 1.83 7.34 29.36
N LEU A 75 2.00 8.65 29.17
CA LEU A 75 3.26 9.37 29.42
C LEU A 75 3.19 10.30 30.66
N LYS A 76 2.04 10.38 31.33
CA LYS A 76 1.81 11.26 32.48
C LYS A 76 2.75 10.95 33.65
N SER A 77 3.00 9.66 33.93
CA SER A 77 3.91 9.21 34.99
C SER A 77 5.37 9.62 34.75
N PHE A 78 5.79 9.79 33.49
CA PHE A 78 7.17 10.11 33.12
C PHE A 78 7.43 11.61 33.00
N THR A 79 6.41 12.39 32.61
CA THR A 79 6.57 13.82 32.29
C THR A 79 6.04 14.74 33.37
N GLY A 80 5.19 14.25 34.28
CA GLY A 80 4.58 15.05 35.34
C GLY A 80 3.61 16.14 34.85
N SER A 81 3.39 16.25 33.54
CA SER A 81 2.48 17.22 32.92
C SER A 81 1.54 16.52 31.95
N ASP A 82 0.30 17.00 31.86
CA ASP A 82 -0.63 16.50 30.85
C ASP A 82 -0.14 16.91 29.46
N LEU A 83 0.08 15.89 28.62
CA LEU A 83 0.38 16.05 27.21
C LEU A 83 -0.87 15.73 26.42
N HIS A 84 -1.03 16.43 25.30
CA HIS A 84 -2.20 16.30 24.46
C HIS A 84 -1.77 15.98 23.03
N TYR A 85 -2.61 15.24 22.31
CA TYR A 85 -2.38 14.86 20.92
C TYR A 85 -3.69 14.89 20.13
N SER A 86 -3.59 15.28 18.86
CA SER A 86 -4.70 15.27 17.90
C SER A 86 -4.63 14.05 16.96
N TYR A 87 -5.59 13.94 16.04
CA TYR A 87 -5.55 12.92 14.99
C TYR A 87 -4.30 13.05 14.12
N TYR A 88 -3.87 14.28 13.83
CA TYR A 88 -2.65 14.55 13.06
C TYR A 88 -1.38 14.08 13.78
N ASP A 89 -1.34 14.21 15.11
CA ASP A 89 -0.24 13.67 15.91
C ASP A 89 -0.23 12.14 15.90
N TYR A 90 -1.39 11.51 15.85
CA TYR A 90 -1.53 10.06 15.67
C TYR A 90 -1.06 9.60 14.29
N MET A 91 -1.40 10.32 13.23
CA MET A 91 -0.88 10.06 11.88
C MET A 91 0.65 10.21 11.85
N ASP A 92 1.17 11.33 12.38
CA ASP A 92 2.61 11.56 12.51
C ASP A 92 3.26 10.42 13.34
N ALA A 93 2.58 9.84 14.34
CA ALA A 93 3.14 8.77 15.16
C ALA A 93 3.53 7.52 14.36
N PHE A 94 2.75 7.14 13.34
CA PHE A 94 3.07 6.01 12.46
C PHE A 94 4.38 6.24 11.68
N GLU A 95 4.65 7.47 11.26
CA GLU A 95 5.86 7.85 10.53
C GLU A 95 7.05 8.07 11.47
N LYS A 96 6.88 8.94 12.47
CA LYS A 96 7.97 9.45 13.31
C LYS A 96 8.63 8.38 14.16
N VAL A 97 7.90 7.34 14.55
CA VAL A 97 8.48 6.21 15.27
C VAL A 97 9.48 5.47 14.39
N LEU A 98 9.22 5.29 13.09
CA LEU A 98 10.13 4.60 12.18
C LEU A 98 11.41 5.38 11.84
N PHE A 99 11.47 6.66 12.19
CA PHE A 99 12.70 7.45 12.13
C PHE A 99 13.65 7.19 13.30
N TYR A 100 13.36 6.20 14.16
CA TYR A 100 14.41 5.70 15.05
C TYR A 100 15.61 5.22 14.24
N GLN A 101 16.81 5.59 14.67
CA GLN A 101 18.07 5.07 14.17
C GLN A 101 19.06 4.95 15.33
N ASN A 102 19.90 3.91 15.28
CA ASN A 102 20.92 3.70 16.30
C ASN A 102 22.21 4.46 15.94
N LYS A 103 23.15 4.51 16.88
CA LYS A 103 24.44 5.22 16.68
C LYS A 103 25.30 4.66 15.53
N LYS A 104 25.04 3.42 15.12
CA LYS A 104 25.78 2.70 14.07
C LYS A 104 25.16 2.85 12.68
N PHE A 105 23.97 3.45 12.58
CA PHE A 105 23.25 3.60 11.32
C PHE A 105 22.94 2.26 10.61
N ASP A 106 22.77 1.20 11.39
CA ASP A 106 22.44 -0.14 10.92
C ASP A 106 21.07 -0.64 11.45
N HIS A 107 20.27 0.26 12.02
CA HIS A 107 18.95 -0.10 12.53
C HIS A 107 18.00 -0.55 11.42
N SER A 108 17.19 -1.55 11.74
CA SER A 108 16.16 -2.08 10.86
C SER A 108 14.83 -2.26 11.58
N TRP A 109 13.77 -2.18 10.80
CA TRP A 109 12.39 -2.36 11.20
C TRP A 109 11.82 -3.59 10.53
N PHE A 110 11.29 -4.52 11.32
CA PHE A 110 10.50 -5.62 10.83
C PHE A 110 9.02 -5.22 10.82
N LEU A 111 8.48 -4.96 9.64
CA LEU A 111 7.14 -4.42 9.44
C LEU A 111 6.16 -5.55 9.13
N MET A 112 5.00 -5.51 9.79
CA MET A 112 3.96 -6.51 9.62
C MET A 112 2.57 -5.99 10.00
N PHE A 113 1.54 -6.60 9.41
CA PHE A 113 0.16 -6.44 9.88
C PHE A 113 -0.17 -7.49 10.96
N ASP A 114 -1.13 -7.14 11.83
CA ASP A 114 -1.91 -8.02 12.70
C ASP A 114 -2.13 -9.38 12.05
N LYS A 115 -2.27 -10.52 12.73
CA LYS A 115 -2.97 -11.69 12.13
C LYS A 115 -4.49 -11.49 12.10
N ASN A 116 -5.00 -10.61 12.96
CA ASN A 116 -6.41 -10.29 13.06
C ASN A 116 -6.76 -8.91 12.47
N PHE A 117 -5.84 -8.30 11.70
CA PHE A 117 -6.07 -7.01 11.06
C PHE A 117 -7.31 -7.08 10.15
N SER A 118 -8.24 -6.15 10.36
CA SER A 118 -9.49 -6.03 9.60
C SER A 118 -9.92 -4.58 9.37
N SER A 119 -9.09 -3.60 9.75
CA SER A 119 -9.41 -2.18 9.60
C SER A 119 -9.38 -1.74 8.14
N ILE A 120 -10.23 -0.76 7.82
CA ILE A 120 -10.14 -0.02 6.56
C ILE A 120 -8.84 0.80 6.59
N ILE A 121 -8.07 0.71 5.52
CA ILE A 121 -6.81 1.45 5.43
C ILE A 121 -7.12 2.91 5.04
N PRO A 122 -6.66 3.91 5.80
CA PRO A 122 -6.90 5.30 5.48
C PRO A 122 -5.99 5.78 4.34
N THR A 123 -6.44 6.77 3.58
CA THR A 123 -5.71 7.27 2.38
C THR A 123 -4.35 7.84 2.73
N TRP A 124 -4.19 8.49 3.89
CA TRP A 124 -2.89 9.01 4.34
C TRP A 124 -1.83 7.92 4.50
N PHE A 125 -2.24 6.66 4.70
CA PHE A 125 -1.32 5.54 4.83
C PHE A 125 -0.62 5.21 3.51
N LEU A 126 -1.14 5.65 2.36
CA LEU A 126 -0.45 5.50 1.07
C LEU A 126 0.92 6.19 1.09
N LYS A 127 1.00 7.41 1.64
CA LYS A 127 2.28 8.13 1.79
C LYS A 127 3.24 7.41 2.72
N TRP A 128 2.74 6.82 3.80
CA TRP A 128 3.55 5.98 4.68
C TRP A 128 4.07 4.75 3.93
N TRP A 129 3.21 4.12 3.12
CA TRP A 129 3.55 2.95 2.31
C TRP A 129 4.61 3.27 1.26
N GLU A 130 4.57 4.45 0.63
CA GLU A 130 5.60 4.88 -0.33
C GLU A 130 6.99 5.01 0.32
N MET A 131 7.07 5.36 1.61
CA MET A 131 8.34 5.50 2.33
C MET A 131 8.83 4.17 2.91
N PHE A 132 7.94 3.39 3.53
CA PHE A 132 8.32 2.24 4.35
C PHE A 132 7.79 0.90 3.85
N GLY A 133 6.82 0.92 2.93
CA GLY A 133 6.13 -0.27 2.44
C GLY A 133 7.00 -1.16 1.56
N SER A 134 6.46 -2.32 1.22
CA SER A 134 7.15 -3.26 0.32
C SER A 134 7.10 -2.78 -1.12
N VAL A 135 8.16 -3.04 -1.89
CA VAL A 135 8.25 -2.75 -3.32
C VAL A 135 8.41 -4.03 -4.14
N PRO A 136 7.87 -4.12 -5.37
CA PRO A 136 7.89 -5.36 -6.15
C PRO A 136 9.29 -5.93 -6.39
N GLN A 137 10.31 -5.07 -6.51
CA GLN A 137 11.67 -5.44 -6.90
C GLN A 137 12.38 -6.32 -5.86
N ILE A 138 11.92 -6.32 -4.60
CA ILE A 138 12.52 -7.13 -3.55
C ILE A 138 11.92 -8.54 -3.49
N PHE A 139 10.79 -8.77 -4.15
CA PHE A 139 10.15 -10.08 -4.17
C PHE A 139 10.97 -11.05 -5.02
N LEU A 140 11.05 -12.31 -4.57
CA LEU A 140 11.59 -13.38 -5.42
C LEU A 140 10.70 -13.55 -6.67
N GLU A 141 11.29 -14.00 -7.77
CA GLU A 141 10.62 -14.10 -9.09
C GLU A 141 9.24 -14.78 -9.04
N PRO A 142 9.04 -15.92 -8.35
CA PRO A 142 7.71 -16.54 -8.27
C PRO A 142 6.65 -15.63 -7.63
N LEU A 143 7.05 -14.81 -6.67
CA LEU A 143 6.14 -13.90 -5.99
C LEU A 143 5.86 -12.64 -6.81
N GLN A 144 6.80 -12.20 -7.67
CA GLN A 144 6.55 -11.14 -8.65
C GLN A 144 5.50 -11.57 -9.68
N ASP A 145 5.60 -12.80 -10.19
CA ASP A 145 4.59 -13.38 -11.07
C ASP A 145 3.24 -13.50 -10.40
N THR A 146 3.24 -13.94 -9.13
CA THR A 146 2.03 -14.01 -8.32
C THR A 146 1.42 -12.63 -8.09
N LEU A 147 2.22 -11.60 -7.85
CA LEU A 147 1.75 -10.22 -7.72
C LEU A 147 1.09 -9.72 -9.02
N ARG A 148 1.68 -10.02 -10.18
CA ARG A 148 1.10 -9.69 -11.48
C ARG A 148 -0.22 -10.42 -11.70
N TYR A 149 -0.29 -11.71 -11.35
CA TYR A 149 -1.54 -12.48 -11.38
C TYR A 149 -2.60 -11.87 -10.47
N PHE A 150 -2.25 -11.58 -9.23
CA PHE A 150 -3.13 -10.94 -8.24
C PHE A 150 -3.66 -9.61 -8.76
N SER A 151 -2.80 -8.75 -9.31
CA SER A 151 -3.16 -7.42 -9.82
C SER A 151 -4.21 -7.47 -10.94
N LEU A 152 -4.22 -8.53 -11.74
CA LEU A 152 -5.18 -8.70 -12.85
C LEU A 152 -6.54 -9.26 -12.41
N ARG A 153 -6.60 -9.88 -11.23
CA ARG A 153 -7.76 -10.67 -10.79
C ARG A 153 -8.44 -10.14 -9.55
N TYR A 154 -7.68 -9.48 -8.70
CA TYR A 154 -8.19 -8.91 -7.48
C TYR A 154 -9.12 -7.73 -7.83
N GLN A 155 -10.36 -7.81 -7.32
CA GLN A 155 -11.32 -6.74 -7.47
C GLN A 155 -11.19 -5.79 -6.28
N VAL A 156 -10.99 -4.52 -6.58
CA VAL A 156 -10.92 -3.46 -5.59
C VAL A 156 -12.25 -2.73 -5.51
N THR A 157 -12.61 -2.29 -4.31
CA THR A 157 -13.63 -1.25 -4.14
C THR A 157 -13.12 0.08 -4.71
N HIS A 158 -14.01 1.06 -4.88
CA HIS A 158 -13.61 2.41 -5.30
C HIS A 158 -12.50 3.01 -4.41
N HIS A 159 -12.63 2.86 -3.09
CA HIS A 159 -11.57 3.24 -2.14
C HIS A 159 -10.29 2.42 -2.33
N GLY A 160 -10.43 1.10 -2.46
CA GLY A 160 -9.30 0.19 -2.67
C GLY A 160 -8.47 0.51 -3.91
N GLY A 161 -9.08 1.04 -4.97
CA GLY A 161 -8.40 1.37 -6.23
C GLY A 161 -7.32 2.45 -6.11
N GLN A 162 -7.28 3.20 -5.02
CA GLN A 162 -6.25 4.22 -4.75
C GLN A 162 -4.92 3.60 -4.28
N PHE A 163 -4.94 2.35 -3.80
CA PHE A 163 -3.76 1.69 -3.26
C PHE A 163 -3.14 0.72 -4.27
N PRO A 164 -1.80 0.57 -4.29
CA PRO A 164 -1.15 -0.33 -5.22
C PRO A 164 -1.46 -1.79 -4.88
N ALA A 165 -1.54 -2.65 -5.90
CA ALA A 165 -1.88 -4.07 -5.72
C ALA A 165 -0.94 -4.81 -4.75
N ILE A 166 0.34 -4.43 -4.71
CA ILE A 166 1.31 -5.01 -3.75
C ILE A 166 0.90 -4.77 -2.30
N MET A 167 0.32 -3.62 -2.00
CA MET A 167 -0.15 -3.28 -0.66
C MET A 167 -1.35 -4.15 -0.29
N HIS A 168 -2.33 -4.29 -1.19
CA HIS A 168 -3.46 -5.20 -1.01
C HIS A 168 -3.01 -6.64 -0.77
N MET A 169 -2.12 -7.15 -1.63
CA MET A 169 -1.56 -8.49 -1.48
C MET A 169 -0.83 -8.65 -0.14
N THR A 170 -0.05 -7.66 0.27
CA THR A 170 0.69 -7.69 1.54
C THR A 170 -0.25 -7.77 2.74
N VAL A 171 -1.31 -6.95 2.75
CA VAL A 171 -2.28 -6.89 3.84
C VAL A 171 -3.12 -8.19 3.89
N MET A 172 -3.61 -8.65 2.74
CA MET A 172 -4.46 -9.84 2.67
C MET A 172 -3.71 -11.10 3.08
N TYR A 173 -2.47 -11.27 2.60
CA TYR A 173 -1.68 -12.48 2.81
C TYR A 173 -0.65 -12.37 3.95
N ARG A 174 -0.69 -11.27 4.72
CA ARG A 174 0.20 -11.01 5.87
C ARG A 174 1.67 -11.20 5.50
N ILE A 175 2.05 -10.56 4.40
CA ILE A 175 3.43 -10.54 3.94
C ILE A 175 4.20 -9.58 4.85
N HIS A 176 5.29 -10.05 5.43
CA HIS A 176 6.15 -9.26 6.29
C HIS A 176 7.39 -8.81 5.51
N TRP A 177 7.95 -7.66 5.85
CA TRP A 177 9.12 -7.12 5.17
C TRP A 177 10.02 -6.36 6.14
N ILE A 178 11.25 -6.11 5.72
CA ILE A 178 12.21 -5.32 6.49
C ILE A 178 12.33 -3.94 5.82
N SER A 179 12.23 -2.88 6.62
CA SER A 179 12.53 -1.52 6.19
C SER A 179 13.71 -0.98 6.98
N MET A 180 14.57 -0.24 6.30
CA MET A 180 15.71 0.47 6.85
C MET A 180 15.78 1.82 6.18
N TRP A 181 16.51 2.75 6.77
CA TRP A 181 16.82 4.00 6.08
C TRP A 181 18.18 4.50 6.51
N ASN A 182 18.85 5.20 5.59
CA ASN A 182 20.11 5.88 5.83
C ASN A 182 20.13 7.27 5.22
N TYR A 183 21.11 8.07 5.61
CA TYR A 183 21.33 9.37 4.98
C TYR A 183 22.11 9.20 3.69
N ASP A 184 21.66 9.92 2.67
CA ASP A 184 22.38 10.11 1.42
C ASP A 184 22.56 11.61 1.17
N ILE A 185 23.73 12.00 0.67
CA ILE A 185 24.05 13.40 0.40
C ILE A 185 24.01 13.59 -1.12
N LYS A 186 22.96 14.23 -1.62
CA LYS A 186 22.83 14.58 -3.04
C LYS A 186 23.10 16.08 -3.21
N GLY A 187 24.34 16.40 -3.55
CA GLY A 187 24.81 17.78 -3.62
C GLY A 187 24.81 18.44 -2.23
N ASN A 188 24.04 19.51 -2.07
CA ASN A 188 23.91 20.25 -0.80
C ASN A 188 22.69 19.81 0.03
N LEU A 189 21.98 18.76 -0.38
CA LEU A 189 20.78 18.26 0.28
C LEU A 189 21.09 16.95 1.01
N LEU A 190 20.75 16.92 2.30
CA LEU A 190 20.72 15.71 3.10
C LEU A 190 19.38 15.02 2.88
N ASN A 191 19.39 13.87 2.20
CA ASN A 191 18.22 13.07 1.91
C ASN A 191 18.19 11.84 2.81
N ARG A 192 16.98 11.33 3.03
CA ARG A 192 16.77 10.02 3.63
C ARG A 192 16.50 9.02 2.50
N GLU A 193 17.37 8.03 2.36
CA GLU A 193 17.17 6.92 1.45
C GLU A 193 16.58 5.75 2.22
N PHE A 194 15.44 5.25 1.74
CA PHE A 194 14.75 4.11 2.32
C PHE A 194 15.13 2.85 1.57
N LEU A 195 15.55 1.83 2.31
CA LEU A 195 15.90 0.52 1.77
C LEU A 195 14.94 -0.51 2.31
N VAL A 196 14.34 -1.27 1.42
CA VAL A 196 13.41 -2.33 1.76
C VAL A 196 14.07 -3.66 1.41
N LYS A 197 13.95 -4.63 2.30
CA LYS A 197 14.45 -5.99 2.12
C LYS A 197 13.34 -6.99 2.35
N TRP A 198 13.39 -8.05 1.56
CA TRP A 198 12.52 -9.20 1.72
C TRP A 198 12.82 -9.96 3.03
N TRP A 199 11.82 -10.67 3.56
CA TRP A 199 11.99 -11.57 4.68
C TRP A 199 12.17 -13.02 4.23
N ASP A 200 13.42 -13.50 4.26
CA ASP A 200 13.80 -14.81 3.71
C ASP A 200 13.13 -16.01 4.39
N SER A 201 12.66 -15.86 5.63
CA SER A 201 11.96 -16.95 6.33
C SER A 201 10.47 -17.04 6.00
N LEU A 202 9.97 -16.27 5.04
CA LEU A 202 8.58 -16.35 4.60
C LEU A 202 8.33 -17.60 3.75
N LYS A 203 7.27 -18.35 4.06
CA LYS A 203 6.86 -19.54 3.30
C LYS A 203 6.15 -19.15 2.01
N ILE A 204 6.94 -18.71 1.02
CA ILE A 204 6.44 -18.19 -0.27
C ILE A 204 5.47 -19.17 -0.93
N ASP A 205 5.81 -20.45 -0.99
CA ASP A 205 4.95 -21.46 -1.63
C ASP A 205 3.56 -21.54 -0.98
N THR A 206 3.47 -21.31 0.33
CA THR A 206 2.18 -21.30 1.04
C THR A 206 1.34 -20.09 0.63
N ILE A 207 1.96 -18.92 0.48
CA ILE A 207 1.27 -17.69 0.05
C ILE A 207 0.81 -17.80 -1.40
N ILE A 208 1.69 -18.26 -2.30
CA ILE A 208 1.37 -18.45 -3.71
C ILE A 208 0.19 -19.42 -3.86
N ARG A 209 0.24 -20.56 -3.15
CA ARG A 209 -0.87 -21.51 -3.15
C ARG A 209 -2.17 -20.87 -2.65
N GLN A 210 -2.13 -20.15 -1.53
CA GLN A 210 -3.31 -19.47 -0.99
C GLN A 210 -3.90 -18.47 -1.99
N ILE A 211 -3.05 -17.67 -2.66
CA ILE A 211 -3.51 -16.71 -3.69
C ILE A 211 -4.22 -17.43 -4.83
N HIS A 212 -3.69 -18.56 -5.30
CA HIS A 212 -4.33 -19.33 -6.36
C HIS A 212 -5.62 -20.02 -5.93
N GLU A 213 -5.74 -20.41 -4.65
CA GLU A 213 -6.97 -20.96 -4.07
C GLU A 213 -8.06 -19.88 -3.95
N ASP A 214 -7.69 -18.69 -3.47
CA ASP A 214 -8.62 -17.56 -3.29
C ASP A 214 -9.05 -16.94 -4.62
N LEU A 215 -8.14 -16.92 -5.60
CA LEU A 215 -8.35 -16.35 -6.94
C LEU A 215 -8.09 -17.43 -7.99
N PRO A 216 -9.03 -18.38 -8.20
CA PRO A 216 -8.82 -19.47 -9.14
C PRO A 216 -8.63 -18.95 -10.58
N PRO A 217 -7.82 -19.65 -11.39
CA PRO A 217 -7.72 -19.36 -12.82
C PRO A 217 -9.11 -19.42 -13.46
N PRO A 218 -9.36 -18.65 -14.54
CA PRO A 218 -10.65 -18.71 -15.20
C PRO A 218 -10.78 -20.14 -15.70
N VAL A 219 -11.85 -20.83 -15.33
CA VAL A 219 -12.13 -22.15 -15.89
C VAL A 219 -12.16 -21.93 -17.40
N GLN A 220 -11.19 -22.49 -18.13
CA GLN A 220 -11.32 -22.64 -19.56
C GLN A 220 -12.56 -23.50 -19.73
N ARG A 221 -13.70 -22.85 -20.02
CA ARG A 221 -14.86 -23.57 -20.50
C ARG A 221 -14.37 -24.22 -21.78
N THR A 222 -14.07 -25.52 -21.72
CA THR A 222 -14.05 -26.34 -22.91
C THR A 222 -15.38 -26.03 -23.57
N ILE A 223 -15.34 -25.35 -24.71
CA ILE A 223 -16.53 -25.09 -25.51
C ILE A 223 -17.07 -26.48 -25.78
N ALA A 224 -18.15 -26.87 -25.09
CA ALA A 224 -18.90 -28.05 -25.43
C ALA A 224 -19.17 -27.93 -26.94
N PRO A 225 -18.85 -28.93 -27.78
CA PRO A 225 -18.98 -28.79 -29.21
C PRO A 225 -20.44 -28.42 -29.50
N ALA A 226 -20.66 -27.16 -29.82
CA ALA A 226 -21.97 -26.67 -30.19
C ALA A 226 -22.38 -27.47 -31.42
N ILE A 227 -23.59 -28.03 -31.36
CA ILE A 227 -24.21 -28.76 -32.47
C ILE A 227 -24.05 -27.89 -33.72
N ARG A 228 -23.38 -28.48 -34.70
CA ARG A 228 -22.95 -27.90 -35.97
C ARG A 228 -24.12 -27.27 -36.71
N SER A 229 -24.35 -25.98 -36.50
CA SER A 229 -25.07 -25.14 -37.46
C SER A 229 -24.09 -24.74 -38.55
N GLN A 230 -24.37 -25.21 -39.76
CA GLN A 230 -23.60 -24.96 -40.97
C GLN A 230 -23.37 -23.45 -41.16
N SER A 231 -22.14 -23.00 -40.91
CA SER A 231 -21.59 -21.80 -41.50
C SER A 231 -20.19 -22.16 -41.98
N ASN A 232 -19.95 -21.92 -43.27
CA ASN A 232 -18.69 -22.24 -43.95
C ASN A 232 -17.58 -21.32 -43.45
N LEU A 233 -16.84 -21.77 -42.44
CA LEU A 233 -15.45 -21.40 -42.27
C LEU A 233 -14.71 -22.67 -41.87
N ASP A 234 -14.20 -23.37 -42.89
CA ASP A 234 -13.36 -24.54 -42.69
C ASP A 234 -12.12 -24.15 -41.87
N SER A 235 -11.87 -24.96 -40.85
CA SER A 235 -10.74 -24.86 -39.96
C SER A 235 -9.44 -24.93 -40.74
N VAL A 236 -8.70 -23.82 -40.78
CA VAL A 236 -7.36 -23.82 -41.36
C VAL A 236 -6.43 -24.65 -40.48
N GLN A 237 -6.15 -25.89 -40.89
CA GLN A 237 -5.07 -26.68 -40.32
C GLN A 237 -3.73 -26.06 -40.73
N ILE A 238 -2.99 -25.56 -39.74
CA ILE A 238 -1.68 -24.89 -39.91
C ILE A 238 -0.54 -25.91 -39.96
N ALA A 239 -0.76 -27.14 -39.49
CA ALA A 239 0.25 -28.18 -39.46
C ALA A 239 0.59 -28.67 -40.90
N GLY A 240 1.86 -28.49 -41.30
CA GLY A 240 2.39 -28.97 -42.59
C GLY A 240 2.45 -27.94 -43.73
N LYS A 241 2.03 -26.68 -43.51
CA LYS A 241 2.07 -25.63 -44.54
C LYS A 241 3.45 -24.99 -44.70
N SER A 242 3.81 -24.62 -45.92
CA SER A 242 5.06 -23.94 -46.23
C SER A 242 5.05 -22.48 -45.76
N SER A 243 6.23 -21.90 -45.55
CA SER A 243 6.38 -20.50 -45.10
C SER A 243 5.69 -19.48 -46.02
N LYS A 244 5.55 -19.80 -47.32
CA LYS A 244 4.86 -18.93 -48.28
C LYS A 244 3.34 -18.95 -48.08
N GLU A 245 2.76 -20.13 -47.90
CA GLU A 245 1.32 -20.29 -47.69
C GLU A 245 0.84 -19.68 -46.38
N LEU A 246 1.69 -19.66 -45.35
CA LEU A 246 1.38 -18.99 -44.08
C LEU A 246 1.36 -17.47 -44.21
N LYS A 247 2.21 -16.90 -45.07
CA LYS A 247 2.24 -15.45 -45.32
C LYS A 247 1.01 -15.00 -46.11
N ASP A 248 0.61 -15.78 -47.11
CA ASP A 248 -0.58 -15.49 -47.91
C ASP A 248 -1.86 -15.58 -47.05
N LEU A 249 -1.92 -16.54 -46.13
CA LEU A 249 -3.04 -16.67 -45.19
C LEU A 249 -3.12 -15.49 -44.20
N ALA A 250 -1.97 -15.00 -43.72
CA ALA A 250 -1.90 -13.86 -42.82
C ALA A 250 -2.37 -12.56 -43.51
N GLN A 251 -2.02 -12.36 -44.79
CA GLN A 251 -2.51 -11.22 -45.56
C GLN A 251 -4.03 -11.29 -45.79
N GLN A 252 -4.57 -12.47 -46.04
CA GLN A 252 -6.01 -12.64 -46.27
C GLN A 252 -6.84 -12.36 -45.01
N LEU A 253 -6.36 -12.75 -43.84
CA LEU A 253 -7.01 -12.45 -42.55
C LEU A 253 -6.94 -10.96 -42.19
N LEU A 254 -5.84 -10.29 -42.55
CA LEU A 254 -5.69 -8.85 -42.31
C LEU A 254 -6.74 -8.05 -43.12
N LEU A 255 -6.94 -8.40 -44.39
CA LEU A 255 -7.95 -7.77 -45.25
C LEU A 255 -9.38 -7.97 -44.71
N GLN A 256 -9.70 -9.15 -44.20
CA GLN A 256 -11.01 -9.39 -43.55
C GLN A 256 -11.20 -8.57 -42.27
N SER A 257 -10.14 -8.32 -41.50
CA SER A 257 -10.22 -7.51 -40.28
C SER A 257 -10.49 -6.03 -40.57
N GLU A 258 -9.98 -5.50 -41.67
CA GLU A 258 -10.22 -4.12 -42.12
C GLU A 258 -11.66 -3.93 -42.60
N GLU A 259 -12.26 -4.94 -43.25
CA GLU A 259 -13.68 -4.94 -43.65
C GLU A 259 -14.63 -4.95 -42.44
N LEU A 260 -14.27 -5.65 -41.36
CA LEU A 260 -15.07 -5.70 -40.13
C LEU A 260 -15.00 -4.39 -39.33
N GLN A 261 -13.83 -3.74 -39.28
CA GLN A 261 -13.68 -2.44 -38.60
C GLN A 261 -14.40 -1.30 -39.31
N SER A 262 -14.60 -1.40 -40.63
CA SER A 262 -15.36 -0.41 -41.40
C SER A 262 -16.88 -0.55 -41.21
N GLN A 263 -17.39 -1.71 -40.75
CA GLN A 263 -18.79 -1.89 -40.37
C GLN A 263 -19.13 -1.36 -38.95
N GLU A 264 -18.19 -1.37 -38.01
CA GLU A 264 -18.43 -0.87 -36.63
C GLU A 264 -18.58 0.66 -36.53
N LYS A 265 -18.04 1.43 -37.49
CA LYS A 265 -18.15 2.90 -37.51
C LYS A 265 -19.54 3.43 -37.88
N GLY A 266 -20.53 2.57 -38.16
CA GLY A 266 -21.85 2.93 -38.68
C GLY A 266 -23.01 2.99 -37.68
N SER A 267 -22.84 2.70 -36.38
CA SER A 267 -23.96 2.67 -35.41
C SER A 267 -23.82 3.68 -34.27
N PRO A 268 -24.86 4.49 -33.95
CA PRO A 268 -24.79 5.49 -32.88
C PRO A 268 -25.25 4.89 -31.54
N ALA A 269 -24.37 4.81 -30.55
CA ALA A 269 -24.75 4.56 -29.17
C ALA A 269 -24.16 5.65 -28.27
N SER A 270 -25.08 6.46 -27.73
CA SER A 270 -24.85 7.61 -26.86
C SER A 270 -24.24 7.18 -25.52
N SER A 271 -23.26 7.94 -25.01
CA SER A 271 -22.78 7.84 -23.63
C SER A 271 -22.65 9.24 -23.03
N GLU A 272 -23.78 9.75 -22.53
CA GLU A 272 -23.79 10.77 -21.48
C GLU A 272 -23.89 10.04 -20.14
N ALA A 273 -22.80 10.01 -19.37
CA ALA A 273 -22.82 9.61 -17.98
C ALA A 273 -22.91 10.87 -17.11
N SER A 274 -24.13 11.18 -16.65
CA SER A 274 -24.37 12.20 -15.62
C SER A 274 -23.78 11.71 -14.30
N ALA A 275 -22.80 12.43 -13.77
CA ALA A 275 -22.26 12.19 -12.43
C ALA A 275 -23.28 12.67 -11.39
N ASN A 276 -23.91 11.74 -10.68
CA ASN A 276 -24.68 12.07 -9.48
C ASN A 276 -23.72 12.32 -8.31
N PHE A 277 -23.75 13.55 -7.80
CA PHE A 277 -23.01 14.02 -6.63
C PHE A 277 -23.74 13.60 -5.34
N ASP A 278 -23.06 12.84 -4.46
CA ASP A 278 -23.53 12.54 -3.09
C ASP A 278 -22.73 13.38 -2.07
N PRO A 279 -23.37 14.34 -1.37
CA PRO A 279 -22.72 15.16 -0.35
C PRO A 279 -22.22 14.41 0.90
N ASN A 280 -22.55 13.11 1.08
CA ASN A 280 -22.20 12.34 2.27
C ASN A 280 -21.01 11.38 2.09
N ASP A 281 -20.32 11.46 0.95
CA ASP A 281 -19.19 10.58 0.63
C ASP A 281 -18.01 10.80 1.63
N PRO A 282 -17.59 9.75 2.38
CA PRO A 282 -16.42 9.79 3.26
C PRO A 282 -15.11 10.20 2.60
N LEU A 283 -15.02 10.14 1.28
CA LEU A 283 -13.80 10.31 0.52
C LEU A 283 -13.24 11.74 0.48
N PHE A 284 -14.03 12.76 0.85
CA PHE A 284 -13.62 14.18 0.71
C PHE A 284 -13.24 14.89 2.02
N GLN A 285 -13.25 14.20 3.17
CA GLN A 285 -12.99 14.86 4.46
C GLN A 285 -11.50 14.87 4.87
N ASP A 286 -10.69 13.93 4.37
CA ASP A 286 -9.27 13.81 4.73
C ASP A 286 -8.35 14.72 3.89
N SER A 287 -8.89 15.44 2.90
CA SER A 287 -8.15 16.32 1.98
C SER A 287 -8.10 17.78 2.41
N GLN A 288 -8.48 18.11 3.65
CA GLN A 288 -8.46 19.49 4.13
C GLN A 288 -7.01 19.98 4.33
N ASP A 289 -6.63 21.00 3.56
CA ASP A 289 -5.37 21.75 3.72
C ASP A 289 -5.38 22.46 5.08
N PRO A 290 -4.34 22.30 5.92
CA PRO A 290 -4.22 22.99 7.21
C PRO A 290 -4.31 24.53 7.15
N ASN A 291 -4.23 25.14 5.97
CA ASN A 291 -4.26 26.60 5.79
C ASN A 291 -5.64 27.20 5.47
N ASP A 292 -6.69 26.40 5.29
CA ASP A 292 -8.03 26.92 4.95
C ASP A 292 -8.74 27.63 6.11
N ALA A 293 -8.24 27.49 7.35
CA ALA A 293 -8.81 28.13 8.55
C ALA A 293 -8.51 29.63 8.71
N TYR A 294 -7.80 30.27 7.77
CA TYR A 294 -7.39 31.69 7.87
C TYR A 294 -8.11 32.64 6.90
N ARG A 295 -9.20 32.22 6.25
CA ARG A 295 -10.09 33.19 5.59
C ARG A 295 -10.90 33.91 6.65
N LEU A 296 -10.33 35.01 7.14
CA LEU A 296 -11.03 36.05 7.87
C LEU A 296 -12.07 36.67 6.92
N ASP A 297 -13.34 36.48 7.26
CA ASP A 297 -14.42 37.26 6.67
C ASP A 297 -14.22 38.72 7.07
N ASN A 298 -13.83 39.54 6.09
CA ASN A 298 -14.12 40.96 6.08
C ASN A 298 -15.51 41.13 5.50
N GLU A 299 -16.51 41.38 6.35
CA GLU A 299 -17.56 42.41 6.22
C GLU A 299 -18.48 42.42 7.45
#